data_AF-A0A7K7PWU3-F1
#
_entry.id   AF-A0A7K7PWU3-F1
#
_cell.length_a   1.000
_cell.length_b   1.000
_cell.length_c   1.000
_cell.angle_alpha   90.00
_cell.angle_beta   90.00
_cell.angle_gamma   90.00
#
_symmetry.space_group_name_H-M   'P 1'
#
loop_
_entity.id
_entity.type
_entity.pdbx_description
1 polymer ?
#
loop_
_entity_poly.entity_id
_entity_poly.type
_entity_poly.pdbx_seq_one_letter_code
_entity_poly.pdbx_strand_id
1 'polypeptide(L)'
;PDSIDWRKKGNFVTPVKNQGACGSCWTFSTTGCLESAIAIATGKLLSLAEQQLVDCAQAFNNHGCSGGLPSQAFEYILYNKGLMGEDSYPYRAKNGTCKFQPEKAIAFVKDVINITQYDEDGMVEAVGKHNPVSFAFEVTSNFMHYRKGVYS
;
A
#
# COMPACT_ATOMS: atom_id res chain seq x y z
N PRO A 1 10.58 15.99 12.92
CA PRO A 1 10.40 17.35 12.37
C PRO A 1 9.00 17.83 12.77
N ASP A 2 8.82 19.14 12.98
CA ASP A 2 7.52 19.67 13.44
C ASP A 2 6.39 19.49 12.42
N SER A 3 6.74 19.33 11.14
CA SER A 3 5.81 18.93 10.08
C SER A 3 6.52 18.15 8.97
N ILE A 4 5.76 17.31 8.27
CA ILE A 4 6.24 16.57 7.10
C ILE A 4 5.11 16.34 6.09
N ASP A 5 5.43 16.53 4.81
CA ASP A 5 4.54 16.20 3.68
C ASP A 5 5.41 15.62 2.55
N TRP A 6 5.37 14.29 2.38
CA TRP A 6 6.18 13.60 1.38
C TRP A 6 5.87 14.03 -0.06
N ARG A 7 4.66 14.55 -0.33
CA ARG A 7 4.27 15.08 -1.64
C ARG A 7 5.03 16.37 -1.99
N LYS A 8 5.48 17.12 -0.98
CA LYS A 8 6.23 18.37 -1.14
C LYS A 8 7.75 18.16 -1.12
N LYS A 9 8.22 16.99 -0.67
CA LYS A 9 9.65 16.67 -0.59
C LYS A 9 10.24 16.22 -1.93
N GLY A 10 9.40 15.82 -2.88
CA GLY A 10 9.82 15.36 -4.20
C GLY A 10 8.72 14.54 -4.86
N ASN A 11 9.05 13.87 -5.97
CA ASN A 11 8.13 12.98 -6.66
C ASN A 11 8.07 11.60 -5.96
N PHE A 12 7.61 11.58 -4.72
CA PHE A 12 7.66 10.40 -3.83
C PHE A 12 6.29 9.76 -3.56
N VAL A 13 5.19 10.36 -4.01
CA VAL A 13 3.84 9.86 -3.77
C VAL A 13 3.10 9.79 -5.10
N THR A 14 2.53 8.64 -5.42
CA THR A 14 1.75 8.43 -6.64
C THR A 14 0.43 9.21 -6.65
N PRO A 15 -0.16 9.45 -7.83
CA PRO A 15 -1.50 9.99 -7.92
C PRO A 15 -2.53 9.14 -7.17
N VAL A 16 -3.59 9.78 -6.70
CA VAL A 16 -4.72 9.08 -6.06
C VAL A 16 -5.38 8.12 -7.07
N LYS A 17 -5.52 6.85 -6.67
CA LYS A 17 -6.21 5.79 -7.43
C LYS A 17 -7.63 5.54 -6.88
N ASN A 18 -8.40 4.65 -7.52
CA ASN A 18 -9.79 4.32 -7.12
C ASN A 18 -9.99 2.80 -6.98
N GLN A 19 -10.33 2.34 -5.78
CA GLN A 19 -10.60 0.92 -5.50
C GLN A 19 -11.96 0.42 -6.04
N GLY A 20 -12.86 1.32 -6.44
CA GLY A 20 -14.20 0.96 -6.88
C GLY A 20 -15.01 0.22 -5.81
N ALA A 21 -15.91 -0.66 -6.24
CA ALA A 21 -16.80 -1.44 -5.36
C ALA A 21 -16.15 -2.74 -4.84
N CYS A 22 -14.89 -2.65 -4.40
CA CYS A 22 -14.11 -3.77 -3.89
C CYS A 22 -13.45 -3.35 -2.58
N GLY A 23 -13.58 -4.16 -1.51
CA GLY A 23 -12.93 -3.94 -0.21
C GLY A 23 -11.42 -4.22 -0.24
N SER A 24 -10.72 -3.60 -1.19
CA SER A 24 -9.29 -3.77 -1.45
C SER A 24 -8.45 -2.57 -1.05
N CYS A 25 -8.97 -1.64 -0.24
CA CYS A 25 -8.20 -0.50 0.28
C CYS A 25 -6.83 -0.91 0.87
N TRP A 26 -6.75 -2.09 1.46
CA TRP A 26 -5.51 -2.67 1.98
C TRP A 26 -4.42 -2.80 0.90
N THR A 27 -4.78 -3.15 -0.35
CA THR A 27 -3.81 -3.28 -1.45
C THR A 27 -3.29 -1.93 -1.90
N PHE A 28 -4.14 -0.90 -1.97
CA PHE A 28 -3.76 0.47 -2.29
C PHE A 28 -2.86 1.08 -1.20
N SER A 29 -3.11 0.74 0.06
CA SER A 29 -2.24 1.11 1.18
C SER A 29 -0.86 0.45 1.06
N THR A 30 -0.82 -0.84 0.70
CA THR A 30 0.43 -1.58 0.45
C THR A 30 1.22 -1.01 -0.72
N THR A 31 0.60 -0.85 -1.89
CA THR A 31 1.28 -0.35 -3.09
C THR A 31 1.75 1.07 -2.89
N GLY A 32 0.92 1.98 -2.37
CA GLY A 32 1.32 3.38 -2.14
C GLY A 32 2.52 3.53 -1.20
N CYS A 33 2.58 2.72 -0.13
CA CYS A 33 3.73 2.69 0.78
C CYS A 33 5.00 2.18 0.08
N LEU A 34 4.92 1.05 -0.63
CA LEU A 34 6.06 0.47 -1.34
C LEU A 34 6.55 1.34 -2.51
N GLU A 35 5.62 1.91 -3.29
CA GLU A 35 5.90 2.89 -4.35
C GLU A 35 6.68 4.07 -3.79
N SER A 36 6.25 4.61 -2.64
CA SER A 36 6.93 5.72 -1.97
C SER A 36 8.32 5.32 -1.47
N ALA A 37 8.45 4.17 -0.82
CA ALA A 37 9.74 3.67 -0.33
C ALA A 37 10.76 3.48 -1.49
N ILE A 38 10.32 2.94 -2.62
CA ILE A 38 11.15 2.79 -3.83
C ILE A 38 11.53 4.16 -4.40
N ALA A 39 10.57 5.09 -4.49
CA ALA A 39 10.84 6.43 -5.00
C ALA A 39 11.84 7.19 -4.12
N ILE A 40 11.74 7.07 -2.80
CA ILE A 40 12.67 7.67 -1.84
C ILE A 40 14.06 7.06 -1.98
N ALA A 41 14.16 5.73 -2.10
CA ALA A 41 15.44 5.04 -2.17
C ALA A 41 16.16 5.20 -3.52
N THR A 42 15.40 5.33 -4.62
CA THR A 42 15.95 5.20 -5.99
C THR A 42 15.67 6.39 -6.90
N GLY A 43 14.79 7.32 -6.50
CA GLY A 43 14.30 8.40 -7.35
C GLY A 43 13.29 7.98 -8.42
N LYS A 44 12.90 6.70 -8.49
CA LYS A 44 11.94 6.18 -9.48
C LYS A 44 10.58 5.95 -8.84
N LEU A 45 9.59 6.71 -9.29
CA LEU A 45 8.20 6.50 -8.90
C LEU A 45 7.55 5.46 -9.82
N LEU A 46 7.12 4.34 -9.24
CA LEU A 46 6.46 3.24 -9.95
C LEU A 46 4.95 3.25 -9.68
N SER A 47 4.18 2.59 -10.54
CA SER A 47 2.79 2.23 -10.26
C SER A 47 2.68 0.71 -10.19
N LEU A 48 2.39 0.19 -9.00
CA LEU A 48 2.38 -1.25 -8.70
C LEU A 48 0.97 -1.81 -8.80
N ALA A 49 0.87 -3.12 -9.07
CA ALA A 49 -0.39 -3.80 -9.33
C ALA A 49 -1.13 -4.17 -8.04
N GLU A 50 -2.13 -3.38 -7.66
CA GLU A 50 -3.05 -3.73 -6.59
C GLU A 50 -3.77 -5.06 -6.87
N GLN A 51 -4.05 -5.35 -8.14
CA GLN A 51 -4.77 -6.56 -8.54
C GLN A 51 -3.99 -7.84 -8.26
N GLN A 52 -2.66 -7.81 -8.32
CA GLN A 52 -1.86 -8.97 -7.94
C GLN A 52 -2.08 -9.30 -6.46
N LEU A 53 -2.16 -8.30 -5.58
CA LEU A 53 -2.45 -8.52 -4.17
C LEU A 53 -3.87 -9.08 -3.97
N VAL A 54 -4.85 -8.53 -4.68
CA VAL A 54 -6.25 -9.04 -4.65
C VAL A 54 -6.31 -10.52 -5.04
N ASP A 55 -5.58 -10.91 -6.09
CA ASP A 55 -5.71 -12.22 -6.71
C ASP A 55 -4.78 -13.29 -6.14
N CYS A 56 -3.64 -12.92 -5.53
CA CYS A 56 -2.56 -13.86 -5.22
C CYS A 56 -2.15 -13.94 -3.74
N ALA A 57 -2.53 -12.99 -2.89
CA ALA A 57 -1.97 -12.88 -1.54
C ALA A 57 -2.69 -13.71 -0.46
N GLN A 58 -3.56 -14.66 -0.84
CA GLN A 58 -4.45 -15.35 0.09
C GLN A 58 -3.72 -16.30 1.05
N ALA A 59 -2.56 -16.83 0.65
CA ALA A 59 -1.72 -17.65 1.53
C ALA A 59 -1.19 -16.88 2.75
N PHE A 60 -1.31 -15.55 2.76
CA PHE A 60 -0.88 -14.66 3.85
C PHE A 60 -2.08 -14.10 4.64
N ASN A 61 -3.22 -14.80 4.64
CA ASN A 61 -4.48 -14.40 5.30
C ASN A 61 -5.12 -13.11 4.75
N ASN A 62 -4.88 -12.81 3.47
CA ASN A 62 -5.63 -11.78 2.76
C ASN A 62 -6.81 -12.39 1.99
N HIS A 63 -7.87 -11.62 1.77
CA HIS A 63 -9.16 -12.14 1.27
C HIS A 63 -9.67 -11.37 0.04
N GLY A 64 -8.77 -10.84 -0.79
CA GLY A 64 -9.11 -10.11 -2.00
C GLY A 64 -10.00 -8.89 -1.71
N CYS A 65 -11.16 -8.81 -2.35
CA CYS A 65 -12.16 -7.76 -2.11
C CYS A 65 -12.87 -7.85 -0.75
N SER A 66 -12.64 -8.90 0.04
CA SER A 66 -13.22 -9.04 1.39
C SER A 66 -12.30 -8.49 2.49
N GLY A 67 -11.18 -7.86 2.12
CA GLY A 67 -10.23 -7.26 3.05
C GLY A 67 -8.89 -8.00 3.11
N GLY A 68 -7.98 -7.42 3.89
CA GLY A 68 -6.60 -7.86 4.05
C GLY A 68 -5.84 -6.82 4.86
N LEU A 69 -4.55 -7.08 5.13
CA LEU A 69 -3.70 -6.18 5.91
C LEU A 69 -2.43 -5.82 5.14
N PRO A 70 -1.97 -4.55 5.21
CA PRO A 70 -0.74 -4.15 4.56
C PRO A 70 0.49 -4.95 4.99
N SER A 71 0.63 -5.24 6.29
CA SER A 71 1.75 -6.06 6.81
C SER A 71 1.80 -7.45 6.18
N GLN A 72 0.65 -8.13 6.15
CA GLN A 72 0.50 -9.44 5.50
C GLN A 72 0.78 -9.38 3.98
N ALA A 73 0.39 -8.29 3.33
CA ALA A 73 0.66 -8.07 1.92
C ALA A 73 2.15 -7.83 1.64
N PHE A 74 2.86 -7.10 2.52
CA PHE A 74 4.32 -6.93 2.40
C PHE A 74 5.06 -8.25 2.58
N GLU A 75 4.62 -9.09 3.52
CA GLU A 75 5.15 -10.46 3.69
C GLU A 75 4.92 -11.29 2.41
N TYR A 76 3.70 -11.25 1.84
CA TYR A 76 3.43 -11.88 0.55
C TYR A 76 4.45 -11.43 -0.51
N ILE A 77 4.68 -10.12 -0.67
CA ILE A 77 5.61 -9.60 -1.69
C ILE A 77 7.05 -10.10 -1.45
N LEU A 78 7.49 -10.12 -0.18
CA LEU A 78 8.82 -10.58 0.24
C LEU A 78 9.04 -12.06 -0.10
N TYR A 79 8.06 -12.92 0.20
CA TYR A 79 8.14 -14.36 -0.05
C TYR A 79 7.85 -14.73 -1.51
N ASN A 80 6.94 -14.02 -2.17
CA ASN A 80 6.62 -14.16 -3.59
C ASN A 80 7.78 -13.71 -4.51
N LYS A 81 8.79 -13.04 -3.95
CA LYS A 81 9.92 -12.46 -4.69
C LYS A 81 9.47 -11.41 -5.71
N GLY A 82 8.55 -10.57 -5.27
CA GLY A 82 8.25 -9.31 -5.93
C GLY A 82 6.78 -9.10 -6.31
N LEU A 83 6.54 -7.90 -6.82
CA LEU A 83 5.24 -7.38 -7.23
C LEU A 83 5.36 -6.79 -8.65
N MET A 84 4.38 -7.10 -9.51
CA MET A 84 4.29 -6.58 -10.86
C MET A 84 3.80 -5.12 -10.88
N GLY A 85 3.98 -4.46 -12.02
CA GLY A 85 3.43 -3.13 -12.28
C GLY A 85 1.97 -3.16 -12.73
N GLU A 86 1.27 -2.05 -12.52
CA GLU A 86 -0.12 -1.86 -12.99
C GLU A 86 -0.25 -2.02 -14.52
N ASP A 87 0.81 -1.70 -15.27
CA ASP A 87 0.91 -1.88 -16.72
C ASP A 87 0.83 -3.35 -17.18
N SER A 88 1.37 -4.26 -16.37
CA SER A 88 1.49 -5.69 -16.66
C SER A 88 0.45 -6.53 -15.94
N TYR A 89 -0.17 -6.00 -14.88
CA TYR A 89 -1.28 -6.62 -14.15
C TYR A 89 -2.34 -5.57 -13.77
N PRO A 90 -3.18 -5.12 -14.72
CA PRO A 90 -4.12 -4.02 -14.51
C PRO A 90 -5.22 -4.32 -13.49
N TYR A 91 -5.64 -3.28 -12.77
CA TYR A 91 -6.71 -3.29 -11.78
C TYR A 91 -8.10 -3.53 -12.37
N ARG A 92 -8.89 -4.37 -11.68
CA ARG A 92 -10.22 -4.83 -12.13
C ARG A 92 -11.32 -4.71 -11.08
N ALA A 93 -11.00 -4.27 -9.86
CA ALA A 93 -11.95 -4.08 -8.76
C ALA A 93 -12.83 -5.31 -8.47
N LYS A 94 -12.28 -6.52 -8.62
CA LYS A 94 -12.95 -7.80 -8.31
C LYS A 94 -11.93 -8.90 -8.09
N ASN A 95 -12.32 -9.96 -7.40
CA ASN A 95 -11.50 -11.15 -7.27
C ASN A 95 -11.30 -11.81 -8.65
N GLY A 96 -10.06 -12.17 -8.95
CA GLY A 96 -9.67 -12.92 -10.13
C GLY A 96 -8.81 -14.13 -9.79
N THR A 97 -8.32 -14.78 -10.83
CA THR A 97 -7.29 -15.82 -10.71
C THR A 97 -5.93 -15.17 -10.73
N CYS A 98 -5.01 -15.64 -9.87
CA CYS A 98 -3.63 -15.16 -9.83
C CYS A 98 -2.93 -15.34 -11.19
N LYS A 99 -2.34 -14.25 -11.70
CA LYS A 99 -1.60 -14.19 -12.99
C LYS A 99 -0.17 -13.69 -12.84
N PHE A 100 0.40 -13.89 -11.64
CA PHE A 100 1.76 -13.46 -11.35
C PHE A 100 2.76 -14.11 -12.30
N GLN A 101 3.69 -13.30 -12.81
CA GLN A 101 4.78 -13.67 -13.70
C GLN A 101 6.09 -13.17 -13.07
N PRO A 102 6.96 -14.06 -12.54
CA PRO A 102 8.19 -13.67 -11.85
C PRO A 102 9.08 -12.72 -12.65
N GLU A 103 9.17 -12.94 -13.96
CA GLU A 103 9.95 -12.14 -14.91
C GLU A 103 9.42 -10.73 -15.14
N LYS A 104 8.18 -10.44 -14.69
CA LYS A 104 7.55 -9.12 -14.76
C LYS A 104 7.49 -8.40 -13.40
N ALA A 105 8.10 -8.97 -12.37
CA ALA A 105 8.20 -8.29 -11.07
C ALA A 105 9.13 -7.07 -11.17
N ILE A 106 8.67 -5.92 -10.68
CA ILE A 106 9.41 -4.65 -10.73
C ILE A 106 9.66 -4.03 -9.36
N ALA A 107 9.02 -4.55 -8.31
CA ALA A 107 9.16 -4.09 -6.94
C ALA A 107 9.37 -5.26 -5.99
N PHE A 108 10.22 -5.06 -4.98
CA PHE A 108 10.64 -6.11 -4.05
C PHE A 108 10.63 -5.55 -2.62
N VAL A 109 10.26 -6.40 -1.67
CA VAL A 109 10.32 -6.09 -0.24
C VAL A 109 11.49 -6.85 0.36
N LYS A 110 12.33 -6.15 1.12
CA LYS A 110 13.49 -6.73 1.81
C LYS A 110 13.15 -7.14 3.24
N ASP A 111 12.48 -6.25 3.96
CA ASP A 111 12.12 -6.39 5.37
C ASP A 111 10.73 -5.78 5.60
N VAL A 112 9.98 -6.32 6.57
CA VAL A 112 8.67 -5.81 7.01
C VAL A 112 8.78 -5.34 8.44
N ILE A 113 8.45 -4.07 8.69
CA ILE A 113 8.50 -3.47 10.03
C ILE A 113 7.08 -3.24 10.51
N ASN A 114 6.67 -3.98 11.54
CA ASN A 114 5.41 -3.78 12.24
C ASN A 114 5.64 -2.82 13.41
N ILE A 115 5.03 -1.63 13.35
CA ILE A 115 5.01 -0.70 14.47
C ILE A 115 4.16 -1.29 15.59
N THR A 116 4.61 -1.16 16.83
CA THR A 116 3.92 -1.70 18.01
C THR A 116 2.49 -1.15 18.08
N GLN A 117 1.54 -2.00 18.48
CA GLN A 117 0.14 -1.60 18.57
C GLN A 117 -0.01 -0.39 19.53
N TYR A 118 -0.75 0.62 19.09
CA TYR A 118 -0.97 1.89 19.80
C TYR A 118 0.26 2.79 19.95
N ASP A 119 1.36 2.50 19.25
CA ASP A 119 2.56 3.34 19.22
C ASP A 119 2.48 4.42 18.11
N GLU A 120 1.66 5.43 18.35
CA GLU A 120 1.52 6.56 17.42
C GLU A 120 2.83 7.38 17.31
N ASP A 121 3.62 7.45 18.38
CA ASP A 121 4.94 8.09 18.36
C ASP A 121 5.91 7.33 17.43
N GLY A 122 5.87 6.00 17.42
CA GLY A 122 6.57 5.17 16.44
C GLY A 122 6.14 5.45 15.00
N MET A 123 4.85 5.73 14.76
CA MET A 123 4.37 6.17 13.45
C MET A 123 4.91 7.56 13.07
N VAL A 124 4.92 8.51 14.02
CA VAL A 124 5.49 9.85 13.82
C VAL A 124 6.96 9.77 13.44
N GLU A 125 7.74 8.94 14.15
CA GLU A 125 9.14 8.69 13.83
C GLU A 125 9.30 8.11 12.43
N ALA A 126 8.55 7.06 12.10
CA ALA A 126 8.64 6.36 10.83
C ALA A 126 8.30 7.27 9.65
N VAL A 127 7.21 8.03 9.72
CA VAL A 127 6.85 9.00 8.69
C VAL A 127 7.93 10.09 8.59
N GLY A 128 8.43 10.57 9.73
CA GLY A 128 9.41 11.65 9.83
C GLY A 128 10.79 11.33 9.23
N LYS A 129 11.24 10.08 9.39
CA LYS A 129 12.62 9.66 9.08
C LYS A 129 12.75 8.68 7.91
N HIS A 130 11.70 7.92 7.58
CA HIS A 130 11.81 6.79 6.65
C HIS A 130 10.95 6.97 5.39
N ASN A 131 9.63 6.78 5.49
CA ASN A 131 8.70 6.80 4.36
C ASN A 131 7.25 6.93 4.85
N PRO A 132 6.27 7.19 3.97
CA PRO A 132 4.85 7.06 4.30
C PRO A 132 4.51 5.70 4.91
N VAL A 133 3.58 5.67 5.88
CA VAL A 133 3.25 4.48 6.67
C VAL A 133 1.83 4.01 6.36
N SER A 134 1.67 2.71 6.11
CA SER A 134 0.35 2.06 6.01
C SER A 134 -0.25 1.86 7.40
N PHE A 135 -1.48 2.29 7.62
CA PHE A 135 -2.26 2.02 8.83
C PHE A 135 -3.72 1.69 8.48
N ALA A 136 -4.47 1.18 9.46
CA ALA A 136 -5.90 0.92 9.35
C ALA A 136 -6.66 1.67 10.45
N PHE A 137 -7.90 2.05 10.18
CA PHE A 137 -8.78 2.72 11.12
C PHE A 137 -10.25 2.37 10.81
N GLU A 138 -11.15 2.63 11.75
CA GLU A 138 -12.58 2.39 11.56
C GLU A 138 -13.24 3.52 10.76
N VAL A 139 -13.85 3.17 9.63
CA VAL A 139 -14.61 4.11 8.80
C VAL A 139 -16.07 4.12 9.27
N THR A 140 -16.58 5.30 9.62
CA THR A 140 -17.99 5.52 9.97
C THR A 140 -18.70 6.36 8.91
N SER A 141 -20.03 6.52 9.03
CA SER A 141 -20.83 7.31 8.09
C SER A 141 -20.34 8.76 7.94
N ASN A 142 -19.85 9.38 9.01
CA ASN A 142 -19.35 10.75 8.99
C ASN A 142 -18.07 10.86 8.15
N PHE A 143 -17.19 9.87 8.21
CA PHE A 143 -15.97 9.84 7.41
C PHE A 143 -16.27 9.79 5.90
N MET A 144 -17.32 9.06 5.50
CA MET A 144 -17.76 8.99 4.10
C MET A 144 -18.16 10.34 3.51
N HIS A 145 -18.52 11.32 4.35
CA HIS A 145 -18.94 12.65 3.94
C HIS A 145 -17.88 13.73 4.22
N TYR A 146 -16.68 13.34 4.68
CA TYR A 146 -15.57 14.26 4.91
C TYR A 146 -15.22 15.04 3.65
N ARG A 147 -14.92 16.35 3.81
CA ARG A 147 -14.57 17.23 2.68
C ARG A 147 -13.23 17.97 2.85
N LYS A 148 -12.98 18.52 4.03
CA LYS A 148 -11.75 19.26 4.39
C LYS A 148 -11.67 19.45 5.90
N GLY A 149 -10.47 19.72 6.41
CA GLY A 149 -10.21 19.97 7.84
C GLY A 149 -9.51 18.80 8.54
N VAL A 150 -9.58 18.75 9.86
CA VAL A 150 -9.08 17.63 10.67
C VAL A 150 -10.28 16.80 11.13
N TYR A 151 -10.31 15.52 10.76
CA TYR A 151 -11.37 14.57 11.16
C TYR A 151 -11.10 14.03 12.57
N SER A 152 -12.15 13.79 13.36
CA SER A 152 -12.11 13.23 14.72
C SER A 152 -13.33 12.35 14.99
#